data_AF-A0A3S4GVV6-F1
#
_entry.id   AF-A0A3S4GVV6-F1
#
_cell.length_a   1.000
_cell.length_b   1.000
_cell.length_c   1.000
_cell.angle_alpha   90.00
_cell.angle_beta   90.00
_cell.angle_gamma   90.00
#
_symmetry.space_group_name_H-M   'P 1'
#
loop_
_entity.id
_entity.type
_entity.pdbx_description
1 polymer ?
#
loop_
_entity_poly.entity_id
_entity_poly.type
_entity_poly.pdbx_seq_one_letter_code
_entity_poly.pdbx_strand_id
1 'polypeptide(L)'
;MDGISFNIRPGTIFGLVGESGSGKTTVGRTLLGLYEKSAGSVKFHGQELADLTAPALRAIRPRMQLVFQDPYSSLNPRLRIGDAIGEAMLQHKLCAPQ
;
A
#
# COMPACT_ATOMS: atom_id res chain seq x y z
N MET A 1 10.64 -5.73 16.58
CA MET A 1 9.32 -5.03 16.55
C MET A 1 8.38 -5.99 17.21
N ASP A 2 8.02 -5.71 18.46
CA ASP A 2 7.58 -6.77 19.34
C ASP A 2 6.13 -6.48 19.76
N GLY A 3 5.20 -7.33 19.33
CA GLY A 3 3.84 -7.36 19.89
C GLY A 3 2.93 -6.16 19.59
N ILE A 4 3.05 -5.50 18.43
CA ILE A 4 2.13 -4.41 18.05
C ILE A 4 0.81 -4.94 17.49
N SER A 5 -0.30 -4.27 17.79
CA SER A 5 -1.63 -4.63 17.28
C SER A 5 -2.46 -3.37 17.04
N PHE A 6 -3.14 -3.32 15.88
CA PHE A 6 -3.99 -2.19 15.49
C PHE A 6 -5.31 -2.71 14.95
N ASN A 7 -6.39 -1.97 15.20
CA ASN A 7 -7.68 -2.16 14.55
C ASN A 7 -8.13 -0.83 13.95
N ILE A 8 -7.97 -0.68 12.63
CA ILE A 8 -8.28 0.55 11.90
C ILE A 8 -9.67 0.41 11.30
N ARG A 9 -10.62 1.21 11.77
CA ARG A 9 -12.02 1.15 11.32
C ARG A 9 -12.19 1.83 9.96
N PRO A 10 -13.12 1.37 9.11
CA PRO A 10 -13.46 2.06 7.86
C PRO A 10 -13.82 3.53 8.11
N GLY A 11 -13.37 4.42 7.23
CA GLY A 11 -13.66 5.85 7.31
C GLY A 11 -12.89 6.61 8.40
N THR A 12 -11.89 6.00 9.03
CA THR A 12 -11.07 6.66 10.05
C THR A 12 -9.69 7.03 9.51
N ILE A 13 -9.15 8.13 10.04
CA ILE A 13 -7.75 8.51 9.83
C ILE A 13 -6.95 7.96 11.01
N PHE A 14 -6.00 7.08 10.74
CA PHE A 14 -5.09 6.52 11.73
C PHE A 14 -3.70 7.12 11.56
N GLY A 15 -3.15 7.68 12.63
CA GLY A 15 -1.79 8.25 12.65
C GLY A 15 -0.85 7.37 13.47
N LEU A 16 0.31 7.04 12.89
CA LEU A 16 1.42 6.36 13.59
C LEU A 16 2.61 7.32 13.73
N VAL A 17 2.89 7.74 14.95
CA VAL A 17 3.93 8.74 15.27
C VAL A 17 5.03 8.10 16.12
N GLY A 18 6.26 8.57 15.96
CA GLY A 18 7.42 8.13 16.73
C GLY A 18 8.71 8.67 16.12
N GLU A 19 9.82 8.53 16.85
CA GLU A 19 11.15 9.04 16.45
C GLU A 19 11.66 8.45 15.12
N SER A 20 12.60 9.13 14.47
CA SER A 20 13.25 8.58 13.27
C SER A 20 13.83 7.19 13.57
N GLY A 21 13.66 6.23 12.67
CA GLY A 21 14.12 4.85 12.89
C GLY A 21 13.23 3.98 13.78
N SER A 22 12.13 4.50 14.36
CA SER A 22 11.19 3.70 15.17
C SER A 22 10.40 2.63 14.37
N GLY A 23 10.64 2.54 13.06
CA GLY A 23 10.09 1.51 12.18
C GLY A 23 8.67 1.74 11.66
N LYS A 24 8.16 2.98 11.73
CA LYS A 24 6.85 3.38 11.14
C LYS A 24 6.72 2.96 9.67
N THR A 25 7.76 3.21 8.87
CA THR A 25 7.79 2.84 7.44
C THR A 25 7.71 1.34 7.24
N THR A 26 8.40 0.57 8.10
CA THR A 26 8.34 -0.90 8.10
C THR A 26 6.92 -1.36 8.39
N VAL A 27 6.26 -0.82 9.43
CA VAL A 27 4.86 -1.15 9.76
C VAL A 27 3.94 -0.85 8.59
N GLY A 28 4.00 0.36 8.02
CA GLY A 28 3.16 0.74 6.88
C GLY A 28 3.34 -0.19 5.66
N ARG A 29 4.59 -0.53 5.33
CA ARG A 29 4.89 -1.45 4.21
C ARG A 29 4.45 -2.89 4.50
N THR A 30 4.61 -3.39 5.72
CA THR A 30 4.13 -4.72 6.12
C THR A 30 2.60 -4.80 6.10
N LEU A 31 1.89 -3.76 6.58
CA LEU A 31 0.42 -3.69 6.50
C LEU A 31 -0.10 -3.73 5.06
N LEU A 32 0.68 -3.20 4.11
CA LEU A 32 0.36 -3.23 2.68
C LEU A 32 0.87 -4.49 1.96
N GLY A 33 1.40 -5.47 2.69
CA GLY A 33 1.99 -6.68 2.12
C GLY A 33 3.14 -6.41 1.15
N LEU A 34 3.89 -5.31 1.36
CA LEU A 34 5.09 -4.99 0.59
C LEU A 34 6.34 -5.62 1.22
N TYR A 35 6.33 -5.82 2.55
CA TYR A 35 7.35 -6.56 3.28
C TYR A 35 6.74 -7.80 3.93
N GLU A 36 7.47 -8.90 3.90
CA GLU A 36 7.08 -10.10 4.65
C GLU A 36 7.16 -9.84 6.15
N LYS A 37 6.13 -10.27 6.86
CA LYS A 37 6.08 -10.27 8.31
C LYS A 37 6.81 -11.50 8.83
N SER A 38 7.57 -11.36 9.92
CA SER A 38 8.18 -12.50 10.60
C SER A 38 7.15 -13.37 11.34
N ALA A 39 6.07 -12.77 11.84
CA ALA A 39 4.97 -13.44 12.53
C ALA A 39 3.68 -12.58 12.51
N GLY A 40 2.58 -13.11 13.03
CA GLY A 40 1.31 -12.36 13.17
C GLY A 40 0.38 -12.46 11.95
N SER A 41 -0.62 -11.57 11.90
CA SER A 41 -1.72 -11.57 10.92
C SER A 41 -1.99 -10.14 10.44
N VAL A 42 -2.34 -9.99 9.16
CA VAL A 42 -2.78 -8.72 8.58
C VAL A 42 -4.05 -8.98 7.79
N LYS A 43 -5.15 -8.39 8.26
CA LYS A 43 -6.47 -8.56 7.65
C LYS A 43 -6.94 -7.26 7.00
N PHE A 44 -7.34 -7.33 5.75
CA PHE A 44 -7.98 -6.22 5.03
C PHE A 44 -9.45 -6.57 4.80
N HIS A 45 -10.37 -5.74 5.32
CA HIS A 45 -11.82 -6.03 5.30
C HIS A 45 -12.18 -7.45 5.79
N GLY A 46 -11.48 -7.94 6.82
CA GLY A 46 -11.70 -9.28 7.40
C GLY A 46 -10.99 -10.42 6.66
N GLN A 47 -10.38 -10.16 5.50
CA GLN A 47 -9.66 -11.15 4.72
C GLN A 47 -8.17 -11.16 5.09
N GLU A 48 -7.63 -12.32 5.46
CA GLU A 48 -6.20 -12.50 5.72
C GLU A 48 -5.40 -12.33 4.43
N LEU A 49 -4.42 -11.43 4.45
CA LEU A 49 -3.61 -11.16 3.26
C LEU A 49 -2.66 -12.32 2.92
N ALA A 50 -2.21 -13.06 3.94
CA ALA A 50 -1.32 -14.22 3.75
C ALA A 50 -1.99 -15.39 3.02
N ASP A 51 -3.31 -15.49 3.07
CA ASP A 51 -4.08 -16.59 2.46
C ASP A 51 -4.47 -16.27 1.00
N LEU A 52 -4.15 -15.07 0.50
CA LEU A 52 -4.53 -14.64 -0.83
C LEU A 52 -3.59 -15.20 -1.90
N THR A 53 -4.19 -15.76 -2.95
CA THR A 53 -3.48 -16.05 -4.20
C THR A 53 -3.02 -14.76 -4.87
N ALA A 54 -1.98 -14.82 -5.71
CA ALA A 54 -1.48 -13.65 -6.43
C ALA A 54 -2.56 -12.90 -7.27
N PRO A 55 -3.53 -13.57 -7.94
CA PRO A 55 -4.66 -12.88 -8.57
C PRO A 55 -5.57 -12.15 -7.58
N ALA A 56 -5.91 -12.78 -6.46
CA ALA A 56 -6.76 -12.17 -5.44
C ALA A 56 -6.08 -10.96 -4.78
N LEU A 57 -4.78 -11.07 -4.50
CA LEU A 57 -3.98 -9.95 -4.01
C LEU A 57 -3.94 -8.80 -5.01
N ARG A 58 -3.76 -9.09 -6.32
CA ARG A 58 -3.82 -8.08 -7.39
C ARG A 58 -5.17 -7.37 -7.47
N ALA A 59 -6.28 -8.08 -7.22
CA ALA A 59 -7.61 -7.49 -7.26
C ALA A 59 -7.86 -6.47 -6.12
N ILE A 60 -7.23 -6.67 -4.95
CA ILE A 60 -7.41 -5.75 -3.81
C ILE A 60 -6.38 -4.60 -3.77
N ARG A 61 -5.23 -4.74 -4.45
CA ARG A 61 -4.16 -3.72 -4.50
C ARG A 61 -4.66 -2.30 -4.82
N PRO A 62 -5.58 -2.06 -5.77
CA PRO A 62 -6.11 -0.71 -6.04
C PRO A 62 -6.75 -0.03 -4.82
N ARG A 63 -7.20 -0.80 -3.83
CA ARG A 63 -7.81 -0.31 -2.58
C ARG A 63 -6.78 -0.04 -1.48
N MET A 64 -5.51 -0.34 -1.72
CA MET A 64 -4.40 -0.28 -0.77
C MET A 64 -3.21 0.47 -1.41
N GLN A 65 -3.31 1.80 -1.49
CA GLN A 65 -2.32 2.63 -2.16
C GLN A 65 -1.34 3.26 -1.16
N LEU A 66 -0.07 3.36 -1.55
CA LEU A 66 0.99 3.99 -0.77
C LEU A 66 1.46 5.26 -1.46
N VAL A 67 1.49 6.36 -0.72
CA VAL A 67 2.21 7.58 -1.11
C VAL A 67 3.55 7.57 -0.37
N PHE A 68 4.66 7.59 -1.11
CA PHE A 68 6.00 7.55 -0.54
C PHE A 68 6.39 8.92 0.04
N GLN A 69 7.25 8.90 1.07
CA GLN A 69 7.77 10.12 1.71
C GLN A 69 8.58 11.00 0.76
N ASP A 70 9.28 10.38 -0.21
CA ASP A 70 9.96 11.07 -1.31
C ASP A 70 9.18 10.86 -2.61
N PRO A 71 8.27 11.79 -2.97
CA PRO A 71 7.47 11.68 -4.18
C PRO A 71 8.29 11.90 -5.46
N TYR A 72 9.46 12.55 -5.38
CA TYR A 72 10.28 12.82 -6.56
C TYR A 72 10.93 11.54 -7.08
N SER A 73 11.34 10.66 -6.18
CA SER A 73 11.93 9.36 -6.54
C SER A 73 11.02 8.47 -7.41
N SER A 74 9.70 8.68 -7.35
CA SER A 74 8.73 7.92 -8.15
C SER A 74 8.44 8.49 -9.54
N LEU A 75 8.95 9.68 -9.87
CA LEU A 75 8.69 10.33 -11.15
C LEU A 75 9.81 10.02 -12.16
N ASN A 76 9.42 9.52 -13.33
CA ASN A 76 10.33 9.38 -14.46
C ASN A 76 10.28 10.65 -15.31
N PRO A 77 11.34 11.49 -15.36
CA PRO A 77 11.33 12.75 -16.10
C PRO A 77 11.21 12.58 -17.62
N ARG A 78 11.31 11.35 -18.13
CA ARG A 78 11.09 11.03 -19.56
C ARG A 78 9.62 10.82 -19.90
N LEU A 79 8.73 10.73 -18.91
CA LEU A 79 7.29 10.56 -19.10
C LEU A 79 6.57 11.89 -18.93
N ARG A 80 5.50 12.11 -19.69
CA ARG A 80 4.60 13.23 -19.43
C ARG A 80 3.82 12.95 -18.14
N ILE A 81 3.39 14.02 -17.47
CA ILE A 81 2.57 13.90 -16.25
C ILE A 81 1.31 13.08 -16.51
N GLY A 82 0.65 13.31 -17.66
CA GLY A 82 -0.54 12.55 -18.07
C GLY A 82 -0.26 11.05 -18.24
N ASP A 83 0.88 10.68 -18.82
CA ASP A 83 1.27 9.28 -19.02
C ASP A 83 1.59 8.61 -17.67
N ALA A 84 2.34 9.31 -16.80
CA ALA A 84 2.72 8.80 -15.49
C ALA A 84 1.51 8.56 -14.56
N ILE A 85 0.50 9.45 -14.60
CA ILE A 85 -0.75 9.27 -13.85
C ILE A 85 -1.66 8.24 -14.53
N GLY A 86 -1.75 8.30 -15.86
CA GLY A 86 -2.64 7.48 -16.68
C GLY A 86 -2.27 6.01 -16.70
N GLU A 87 -0.99 5.66 -16.59
CA GLU A 87 -0.51 4.27 -16.59
C GLU A 87 -1.23 3.41 -15.54
N ALA A 88 -1.31 3.90 -14.30
CA ALA A 88 -2.01 3.18 -13.22
C ALA A 88 -3.52 3.06 -13.48
N MET A 89 -4.13 4.11 -14.05
CA MET A 89 -5.55 4.09 -14.39
C MET A 89 -5.87 3.09 -15.50
N LEU A 90 -5.04 3.02 -16.54
CA LEU A 90 -5.17 2.06 -17.64
C LEU A 90 -4.95 0.62 -17.14
N GLN A 91 -3.90 0.40 -16.34
CA GLN A 91 -3.57 -0.90 -15.76
C GLN A 91 -4.72 -1.46 -14.90
N HIS A 92 -5.42 -0.57 -14.20
CA HIS A 92 -6.57 -0.91 -13.36
C HIS A 92 -7.92 -0.75 -14.07
N LYS A 93 -7.94 -0.50 -15.39
CA LYS A 93 -9.15 -0.37 -16.21
C LYS A 93 -10.12 0.70 -15.69
N LEU A 94 -9.58 1.79 -15.14
CA LEU A 94 -10.33 2.94 -14.63
C LEU A 94 -10.56 4.00 -15.72
N CYS A 95 -9.84 3.92 -16.84
CA CYS A 95 -10.05 4.73 -18.04
C CYS A 95 -9.77 3.91 -19.30
N ALA A 96 -10.22 4.40 -20.45
CA ALA A 96 -9.87 3.86 -21.76
C ALA A 96 -8.71 4.66 -22.37
N PRO A 97 -7.82 4.03 -23.15
CA PRO A 97 -6.86 4.77 -23.97
C PRO A 97 -7.62 5.67 -24.94
N GLN A 98 -7.15 6.91 -25.09
CA GLN A 98 -7.67 7.86 -26.08
C GLN A 98 -7.15 7.52 -27.47
#